data_AF-Q9TJA2-F1
#
_entry.id   AF-Q9TJA2-F1
#
_cell.length_a   1.000
_cell.length_b   1.000
_cell.length_c   1.000
_cell.angle_alpha   90.00
_cell.angle_beta   90.00
_cell.angle_gamma   90.00
#
_symmetry.space_group_name_H-M   'P 1'
#
loop_
_entity.id
_entity.type
_entity.pdbx_description
1 polymer ?
#
loop_
_entity_poly.entity_id
_entity_poly.type
_entity_poly.pdbx_seq_one_letter_code
_entity_poly.pdbx_strand_id
1 'polypeptide(L)' 'ISEQGKILSGRVNRLTSKQQRLMTNAIKRARILSLLPFLYNEN' A
#
# COMPACT_ATOMS: atom_id res chain seq x y z
N ILE A 1 2.81 3.64 2.89
CA ILE A 1 3.45 2.80 1.84
C ILE A 1 4.94 2.92 2.11
N SER A 2 5.76 1.89 1.88
CA SER A 2 7.23 2.04 2.02
C SER A 2 7.76 2.94 0.91
N GLU A 3 8.97 3.47 1.07
CA GLU A 3 9.63 4.28 0.03
C GLU A 3 9.73 3.51 -1.29
N GLN A 4 10.04 2.21 -1.23
CA GLN A 4 10.08 1.31 -2.39
C GLN A 4 8.69 0.98 -2.96
N GLY A 5 7.62 1.57 -2.45
CA GLY A 5 6.26 1.39 -2.93
C GLY A 5 5.53 0.20 -2.32
N LYS A 6 6.11 -0.56 -1.38
CA LYS A 6 5.47 -1.76 -0.79
C LYS A 6 4.35 -1.38 0.19
N ILE A 7 3.31 -2.22 0.27
CA ILE A 7 2.26 -2.05 1.29
C ILE A 7 2.82 -2.50 2.64
N LEU A 8 2.85 -1.58 3.61
CA LEU A 8 3.34 -1.85 4.96
C LEU A 8 2.33 -2.69 5.76
N SER A 9 2.86 -3.47 6.70
CA SER A 9 2.02 -4.26 7.60
C SER A 9 1.22 -3.37 8.55
N GLY A 10 0.04 -3.84 8.96
CA GLY A 10 -0.81 -3.12 9.92
C GLY A 10 -0.17 -2.88 11.29
N ARG A 11 0.84 -3.68 11.68
CA ARG A 11 1.60 -3.49 12.94
C ARG A 11 2.38 -2.17 12.93
N VAL A 12 3.03 -1.84 11.81
CA VAL A 12 3.80 -0.61 11.65
C VAL A 12 2.86 0.61 11.68
N ASN A 13 1.72 0.50 11.01
CA ASN A 13 0.75 1.59 10.93
C ASN A 13 -0.23 1.65 12.12
N ARG A 14 -0.16 0.71 13.07
CA ARG A 14 -1.09 0.54 14.20
C ARG A 14 -2.58 0.55 13.77
N LEU A 15 -2.88 -0.05 12.62
CA LEU A 15 -4.24 -0.11 12.08
C LEU A 15 -4.98 -1.37 12.56
N THR A 16 -6.29 -1.26 12.76
CA THR A 16 -7.14 -2.44 12.97
C THR A 16 -7.16 -3.33 11.72
N SER A 17 -7.42 -4.63 11.89
CA SER A 17 -7.49 -5.59 10.79
C SER A 17 -8.50 -5.20 9.71
N LYS A 18 -9.63 -4.60 10.10
CA LYS A 18 -10.67 -4.12 9.17
C LYS A 18 -10.16 -2.94 8.33
N GLN A 19 -9.53 -1.95 8.97
CA GLN A 19 -8.95 -0.81 8.27
C GLN A 19 -7.82 -1.24 7.33
N GLN A 20 -6.94 -2.14 7.76
CA GLN A 20 -5.85 -2.66 6.91
C GLN A 20 -6.38 -3.35 5.64
N ARG A 21 -7.46 -4.13 5.74
CA ARG A 21 -8.11 -4.78 4.58
C ARG A 21 -8.65 -3.75 3.58
N LEU A 22 -9.35 -2.73 4.07
CA LEU A 22 -9.89 -1.66 3.23
C LEU A 22 -8.78 -0.89 2.52
N MET A 23 -7.74 -0.48 3.26
CA MET A 23 -6.57 0.22 2.71
C MET A 23 -5.83 -0.61 1.67
N THR A 24 -5.60 -1.90 1.95
CA THR A 24 -4.90 -2.81 1.02
C THR A 24 -5.68 -2.95 -0.29
N ASN A 25 -7.01 -3.05 -0.24
CA ASN A 25 -7.85 -3.13 -1.43
C ASN A 25 -7.83 -1.82 -2.23
N ALA A 26 -7.91 -0.67 -1.57
CA ALA A 26 -7.82 0.63 -2.23
C ALA A 26 -6.47 0.82 -2.94
N ILE A 27 -5.36 0.49 -2.27
CA ILE A 27 -4.01 0.61 -2.87
C ILE A 27 -3.85 -0.33 -4.07
N LYS A 28 -4.36 -1.57 -4.00
CA LYS A 28 -4.32 -2.49 -5.15
C LYS A 28 -5.11 -1.97 -6.35
N ARG A 29 -6.29 -1.38 -6.11
CA ARG A 29 -7.10 -0.75 -7.17
C ARG A 29 -6.37 0.45 -7.79
N ALA A 30 -5.81 1.33 -6.97
CA ALA A 30 -5.04 2.48 -7.43
C ALA A 30 -3.84 2.07 -8.30
N ARG A 31 -3.17 0.95 -7.97
CA ARG A 31 -2.08 0.40 -8.80
C ARG A 31 -2.54 -0.12 -10.16
N ILE A 32 -3.68 -0.81 -10.21
CA ILE A 32 -4.27 -1.27 -11.49
C ILE A 32 -4.65 -0.06 -12.36
N LEU A 33 -5.18 1.00 -11.75
CA LEU A 33 -5.52 2.26 -12.41
C LEU A 33 -4.29 3.14 -12.73
N SER A 34 -3.07 2.66 -12.49
CA SER A 34 -1.82 3.40 -12.72
C SER A 34 -1.70 4.73 -11.95
N LEU A 35 -2.48 4.90 -10.87
CA LEU A 35 -2.41 6.07 -9.97
C LEU A 35 -1.24 5.96 -8.98
N LEU A 36 -0.80 4.73 -8.70
CA LEU A 36 0.34 4.42 -7.85
C LEU A 36 1.21 3.37 -8.52
N PRO A 37 2.54 3.53 -8.55
CA PRO A 37 3.42 2.51 -9.08
C PRO A 37 3.50 1.30 -8.13
N PHE A 38 3.87 0.14 -8.69
CA PHE A 38 4.06 -1.08 -7.91
C PHE A 38 5.35 -1.07 -7.10
N LEU A 39 6.40 -0.46 -7.66
CA LEU A 39 7.71 -0.27 -7.06
C LEU A 39 8.22 1.12 -7.46
N TYR A 40 8.83 1.82 -6.51
CA TYR A 40 9.70 2.95 -6.83
C TYR A 40 11.12 2.39 -6.88
N ASN A 41 11.71 2.34 -8.08
CA ASN A 41 13.15 2.13 -8.21
C ASN A 41 13.79 3.49 -7.97
N GLU A 42 14.13 3.75 -6.72
CA GLU A 42 15.11 4.79 -6.41
C GLU A 42 16.48 4.16 -6.67
N ASN A 43 17.23 4.73 -7.62
CA ASN A 43 18.58 4.29 -7.99
C ASN A 43 19.54 4.34 -6.80
#